data_AF-A0A7Z9L964-F1
#
_entry.id   AF-A0A7Z9L964-F1
#
_cell.length_a   1.000
_cell.length_b   1.000
_cell.length_c   1.000
_cell.angle_alpha   90.00
_cell.angle_beta   90.00
_cell.angle_gamma   90.00
#
_symmetry.space_group_name_H-M   'P 1'
#
loop_
_entity.id
_entity.type
_entity.pdbx_description
1 polymer ?
#
loop_
_entity_poly.entity_id
_entity_poly.type
_entity_poly.pdbx_seq_one_letter_code
_entity_poly.pdbx_strand_id
1 'polypeptide(L)'
;AVAGLQQAAASSMVNLVDLVAGDWRSPSGSVAFREAERILTVALGNLKDDYRTAISMRYLQGKPIADIAKKLNRTERAVQMICNRSLKKLREALGRSSLYLSKR
;
A
#
# COMPACT_ATOMS: atom_id res chain seq x y z
N ALA A 1 14.46 -13.16 -18.11
CA ALA A 1 13.03 -12.79 -17.94
C ALA A 1 12.70 -12.14 -16.59
N VAL A 2 13.60 -12.08 -15.59
CA VAL A 2 13.29 -11.58 -14.23
C VAL A 2 13.13 -10.05 -14.08
N ALA A 3 13.65 -9.25 -15.03
CA ALA A 3 13.59 -7.79 -14.96
C ALA A 3 12.17 -7.19 -15.12
N GLY A 4 11.25 -7.92 -15.77
CA GLY A 4 9.88 -7.45 -15.97
C GLY A 4 9.01 -7.51 -14.71
N LEU A 5 9.21 -8.54 -13.86
CA LEU A 5 8.47 -8.70 -12.60
C LEU A 5 8.89 -7.66 -11.56
N GLN A 6 10.19 -7.33 -11.51
CA GLN A 6 10.72 -6.33 -10.58
C GLN A 6 10.20 -4.92 -10.90
N GLN A 7 10.13 -4.57 -12.20
CA GLN A 7 9.60 -3.27 -12.64
C GLN A 7 8.10 -3.15 -12.39
N ALA A 8 7.31 -4.20 -12.64
CA ALA A 8 5.88 -4.18 -12.35
C ALA A 8 5.60 -4.00 -10.84
N ALA A 9 6.36 -4.70 -9.98
CA ALA A 9 6.25 -4.55 -8.53
C ALA A 9 6.61 -3.13 -8.05
N ALA A 10 7.69 -2.56 -8.59
CA ALA A 10 8.10 -1.19 -8.30
C ALA A 10 7.04 -0.17 -8.72
N SER A 11 6.52 -0.26 -9.96
CA SER A 11 5.46 0.64 -10.45
C SER A 11 4.17 0.53 -9.62
N SER A 12 3.80 -0.68 -9.21
CA SER A 12 2.64 -0.92 -8.34
C SER A 12 2.84 -0.35 -6.93
N MET A 13 4.05 -0.44 -6.37
CA MET A 13 4.37 0.17 -5.08
C MET A 13 4.37 1.70 -5.16
N VAL A 14 4.90 2.29 -6.23
CA VAL A 14 4.84 3.73 -6.49
C VAL A 14 3.39 4.23 -6.45
N ASN A 15 2.48 3.54 -7.15
CA ASN A 15 1.06 3.90 -7.15
C ASN A 15 0.43 3.79 -5.76
N LEU A 16 0.83 2.79 -4.96
CA LEU A 16 0.35 2.63 -3.59
C LEU A 16 0.90 3.73 -2.68
N VAL A 17 2.18 4.11 -2.83
CA VAL A 17 2.77 5.24 -2.12
C VAL A 17 1.99 6.50 -2.47
N ASP A 18 1.81 6.83 -3.76
CA ASP A 18 1.07 8.02 -4.19
C ASP A 18 -0.36 8.07 -3.62
N LEU A 19 -1.08 6.94 -3.63
CA LEU A 19 -2.44 6.82 -3.11
C LEU A 19 -2.55 7.09 -1.59
N VAL A 20 -1.52 6.75 -0.84
CA VAL A 20 -1.54 6.79 0.63
C VAL A 20 -0.85 8.06 1.15
N ALA A 21 0.12 8.57 0.41
CA ALA A 21 1.13 9.47 0.90
C ALA A 21 0.87 10.92 0.39
N GLY A 22 0.46 11.16 -0.86
CA GLY A 22 0.16 12.52 -1.38
C GLY A 22 1.21 13.10 -2.32
N ASP A 23 1.34 14.43 -2.44
CA ASP A 23 2.21 15.09 -3.44
C ASP A 23 3.66 15.27 -2.95
N TRP A 24 4.58 14.47 -3.50
CA TRP A 24 6.01 14.42 -3.12
C TRP A 24 6.95 14.94 -4.21
N ARG A 25 6.52 15.85 -5.09
CA ARG A 25 7.24 16.14 -6.36
C ARG A 25 8.49 17.03 -6.25
N SER A 26 9.04 17.27 -5.06
CA SER A 26 10.31 18.00 -4.88
C SER A 26 11.52 17.05 -4.82
N PRO A 27 12.77 17.53 -4.97
CA PRO A 27 13.97 16.72 -4.71
C PRO A 27 14.02 16.13 -3.30
N SER A 28 13.55 16.87 -2.29
CA SER A 28 13.30 16.37 -0.92
C SER A 28 12.23 15.27 -0.88
N GLY A 29 11.29 15.31 -1.82
CA GLY A 29 10.27 14.31 -2.03
C GLY A 29 10.77 12.96 -2.56
N SER A 30 11.92 12.90 -3.24
CA SER A 30 12.54 11.60 -3.62
C SER A 30 13.07 10.83 -2.39
N VAL A 31 13.59 11.55 -1.39
CA VAL A 31 13.99 10.98 -0.10
C VAL A 31 12.75 10.62 0.72
N ALA A 32 11.76 11.51 0.78
CA ALA A 32 10.48 11.24 1.44
C ALA A 32 9.76 10.01 0.84
N PHE A 33 9.83 9.84 -0.49
CA PHE A 33 9.28 8.69 -1.20
C PHE A 33 9.95 7.39 -0.76
N ARG A 34 11.29 7.32 -0.73
CA ARG A 34 12.03 6.12 -0.30
C ARG A 34 11.74 5.78 1.16
N GLU A 35 11.57 6.78 2.00
CA GLU A 35 11.17 6.60 3.40
C GLU A 35 9.75 6.03 3.47
N ALA A 36 8.81 6.61 2.73
CA ALA A 36 7.42 6.18 2.65
C ALA A 36 7.30 4.74 2.13
N GLU A 37 8.06 4.39 1.08
CA GLU A 37 8.15 3.03 0.53
C GLU A 37 8.61 2.03 1.60
N ARG A 38 9.66 2.37 2.37
CA ARG A 38 10.16 1.50 3.45
C ARG A 38 9.10 1.31 4.54
N ILE A 39 8.46 2.39 4.98
CA ILE A 39 7.40 2.34 6.00
C ILE A 39 6.22 1.50 5.52
N LEU A 40 5.77 1.70 4.29
CA LEU A 40 4.66 0.94 3.71
C LEU A 40 4.99 -0.55 3.54
N THR A 41 6.21 -0.88 3.14
CA THR A 41 6.67 -2.27 3.05
C THR A 41 6.56 -2.98 4.40
N VAL A 42 7.03 -2.33 5.47
CA VAL A 42 6.91 -2.86 6.84
C VAL A 42 5.45 -2.91 7.29
N ALA A 43 4.67 -1.86 7.04
CA ALA A 43 3.26 -1.80 7.42
C ALA A 43 2.41 -2.87 6.74
N LEU A 44 2.64 -3.15 5.45
CA LEU A 44 2.04 -4.26 4.71
C LEU A 44 2.42 -5.61 5.34
N GLY A 45 3.69 -5.76 5.75
CA GLY A 45 4.22 -6.90 6.48
C GLY A 45 3.57 -7.14 7.86
N ASN A 46 2.93 -6.11 8.44
CA ASN A 46 2.25 -6.18 9.73
C ASN A 46 0.71 -6.31 9.63
N LEU A 47 0.15 -6.23 8.41
CA LEU A 47 -1.27 -6.47 8.21
C LEU A 47 -1.60 -7.97 8.39
N LYS A 48 -2.79 -8.23 8.93
CA LYS A 48 -3.40 -9.58 8.94
C LYS A 48 -3.52 -10.11 7.51
N ASP A 49 -3.46 -11.42 7.33
CA ASP A 49 -3.38 -12.06 6.01
C ASP A 49 -4.50 -11.64 5.05
N ASP A 50 -5.76 -11.59 5.52
CA ASP A 50 -6.89 -11.14 4.69
C ASP A 50 -6.72 -9.68 4.21
N TYR A 51 -6.17 -8.82 5.07
CA TYR A 51 -5.96 -7.40 4.79
C TYR A 51 -4.83 -7.22 3.79
N ARG A 52 -3.72 -7.93 4.00
CA ARG A 52 -2.58 -7.96 3.07
C ARG A 52 -3.01 -8.48 1.71
N THR A 53 -3.72 -9.60 1.69
CA THR A 53 -4.20 -10.23 0.44
C THR A 53 -5.12 -9.30 -0.33
N ALA A 54 -6.10 -8.67 0.35
CA ALA A 54 -7.00 -7.72 -0.29
C ALA A 54 -6.27 -6.51 -0.88
N ILE A 55 -5.32 -5.92 -0.14
CA ILE A 55 -4.52 -4.78 -0.65
C ILE A 55 -3.61 -5.18 -1.80
N SER A 56 -2.87 -6.28 -1.66
CA SER A 56 -1.96 -6.76 -2.70
C SER A 56 -2.72 -7.07 -3.99
N MET A 57 -3.82 -7.81 -3.90
CA MET A 57 -4.62 -8.11 -5.08
C MET A 57 -5.23 -6.85 -5.69
N ARG A 58 -5.77 -5.93 -4.88
CA ARG A 58 -6.45 -4.75 -5.40
C ARG A 58 -5.50 -3.72 -6.01
N TYR A 59 -4.43 -3.38 -5.29
CA TYR A 59 -3.58 -2.22 -5.61
C TYR A 59 -2.23 -2.61 -6.19
N LEU A 60 -1.71 -3.81 -5.90
CA LEU A 60 -0.45 -4.26 -6.49
C LEU A 60 -0.64 -5.10 -7.76
N GLN A 61 -1.75 -5.84 -7.84
CA GLN A 61 -2.06 -6.74 -8.97
C GLN A 61 -3.24 -6.26 -9.83
N GLY A 62 -3.91 -5.16 -9.44
CA GLY A 62 -5.02 -4.57 -10.20
C GLY A 62 -6.29 -5.43 -10.28
N LYS A 63 -6.49 -6.40 -9.38
CA LYS A 63 -7.65 -7.31 -9.41
C LYS A 63 -8.97 -6.60 -9.06
N PRO A 64 -10.09 -6.99 -9.68
CA PRO A 64 -11.41 -6.48 -9.32
C PRO A 64 -11.86 -7.03 -7.95
N ILE A 65 -12.76 -6.29 -7.28
CA ILE A 65 -13.27 -6.66 -5.94
C ILE A 65 -13.95 -8.03 -5.95
N ALA A 66 -14.66 -8.38 -7.03
CA ALA A 66 -15.32 -9.68 -7.18
C ALA A 66 -14.33 -10.86 -7.12
N ASP A 67 -13.16 -10.75 -7.75
CA ASP A 67 -12.14 -11.81 -7.72
C ASP A 67 -11.52 -11.96 -6.33
N ILE A 68 -11.34 -10.83 -5.63
CA ILE A 68 -10.82 -10.81 -4.26
C ILE A 68 -11.85 -11.41 -3.30
N ALA A 69 -13.13 -11.10 -3.48
CA ALA A 69 -14.25 -11.64 -2.72
C ALA A 69 -14.31 -13.17 -2.82
N LYS A 70 -14.19 -13.71 -4.05
CA LYS A 70 -14.06 -15.15 -4.30
C LYS A 70 -12.82 -15.74 -3.60
N LYS A 71 -11.66 -15.10 -3.74
CA LYS A 71 -10.39 -15.58 -3.16
C LYS A 71 -10.43 -15.65 -1.62
N LEU A 72 -11.06 -14.66 -0.99
CA LEU A 72 -11.15 -14.57 0.48
C LEU A 72 -12.38 -15.29 1.04
N ASN A 73 -13.24 -15.85 0.19
CA ASN A 73 -14.55 -16.40 0.57
C ASN A 73 -15.38 -15.39 1.40
N ARG A 74 -15.50 -14.16 0.90
CA ARG A 74 -16.22 -13.04 1.54
C ARG A 74 -17.14 -12.36 0.54
N THR A 75 -18.07 -11.53 1.03
CA THR A 75 -18.86 -10.65 0.17
C THR A 75 -18.01 -9.50 -0.37
N GLU A 76 -18.36 -8.98 -1.54
CA GLU A 76 -17.70 -7.80 -2.12
C GLU A 76 -17.72 -6.60 -1.18
N ARG A 77 -18.85 -6.41 -0.47
CA ARG A 77 -18.98 -5.36 0.54
C ARG A 77 -17.97 -5.53 1.68
N ALA A 78 -17.76 -6.76 2.16
CA ALA A 78 -16.75 -7.04 3.18
C ALA A 78 -15.33 -6.76 2.67
N VAL A 79 -15.01 -7.12 1.42
CA VAL A 79 -13.72 -6.81 0.80
C VAL A 79 -13.48 -5.31 0.69
N GLN A 80 -14.48 -4.52 0.25
CA GLN A 80 -14.38 -3.06 0.23
C GLN A 80 -14.05 -2.50 1.61
N MET A 81 -14.71 -3.01 2.67
CA MET A 81 -14.44 -2.60 4.04
C MET A 81 -13.02 -3.00 4.48
N ILE A 82 -12.54 -4.19 4.11
CA ILE A 82 -11.17 -4.64 4.37
C ILE A 82 -10.18 -3.70 3.66
N CYS A 83 -10.38 -3.39 2.39
CA CYS A 83 -9.52 -2.47 1.64
C CYS A 83 -9.48 -1.09 2.30
N ASN A 84 -10.63 -0.51 2.64
CA ASN A 84 -10.69 0.80 3.30
C ASN A 84 -9.97 0.81 4.65
N ARG A 85 -10.19 -0.21 5.49
CA ARG A 85 -9.51 -0.35 6.78
C ARG A 85 -8.01 -0.55 6.63
N SER A 86 -7.59 -1.31 5.62
CA SER A 86 -6.17 -1.55 5.33
C SER A 86 -5.48 -0.28 4.88
N LEU A 87 -6.08 0.47 3.94
CA LEU A 87 -5.57 1.79 3.52
C LEU A 87 -5.48 2.76 4.70
N LYS A 88 -6.48 2.78 5.58
CA LYS A 88 -6.44 3.60 6.80
C LYS A 88 -5.21 3.27 7.67
N LYS A 89 -4.93 1.98 7.90
CA LYS A 89 -3.75 1.54 8.66
C LYS A 89 -2.43 1.94 8.00
N LEU A 90 -2.35 1.85 6.67
CA LEU A 90 -1.17 2.28 5.92
C LEU A 90 -0.95 3.80 6.04
N ARG A 91 -2.03 4.61 5.96
CA ARG A 91 -1.96 6.06 6.21
C ARG A 91 -1.52 6.38 7.64
N GLU A 92 -2.06 5.68 8.63
CA GLU A 92 -1.68 5.86 10.03
C GLU A 92 -0.19 5.53 10.27
N ALA A 93 0.35 4.50 9.61
CA ALA A 93 1.76 4.15 9.70
C ALA A 93 2.66 5.27 9.15
N LEU A 94 2.31 5.83 7.99
CA LEU A 94 3.02 6.97 7.40
C LEU A 94 2.92 8.23 8.25
N GLY A 95 1.70 8.55 8.72
CA GLY A 95 1.46 9.74 9.56
C GLY A 95 2.24 9.68 10.88
N ARG A 96 2.32 8.51 11.53
CA ARG A 96 3.16 8.30 12.71
C ARG A 96 4.62 8.61 12.40
N SER A 97 5.18 8.06 11.33
CA SER A 97 6.57 8.32 10.96
C SER A 97 6.85 9.80 10.64
N SER A 98 5.92 10.48 9.95
CA SER A 98 6.06 11.92 9.67
C SER A 98 6.13 12.77 10.95
N LEU A 99 5.38 12.40 12.00
CA LEU A 99 5.45 13.06 13.31
C LEU A 99 6.80 12.86 14.02
N TYR A 100 7.44 11.71 13.80
CA TYR A 100 8.78 11.44 14.36
C TYR A 100 9.90 12.09 13.55
N LEU A 101 9.70 12.29 12.24
CA LEU A 101 10.68 12.92 11.34
C LEU A 101 10.70 14.46 11.44
N SER A 102 9.59 15.10 11.80
CA SER A 102 9.51 16.57 11.96
C SER A 102 10.12 17.09 13.27
N LYS A 103 10.66 16.21 14.12
CA LYS A 103 11.14 16.54 15.47
C LYS A 103 12.67 16.61 15.59
N ARG A 104 13.37 16.93 14.51
CA ARG A 104 14.82 17.16 14.52
C ARG A 104 15.17 18.64 14.57
#